data_AF-G9KRJ2-F1
#
_entry.id   AF-G9KRJ2-F1
#
_cell.length_a   1.000
_cell.length_b   1.000
_cell.length_c   1.000
_cell.angle_alpha   90.00
_cell.angle_beta   90.00
_cell.angle_gamma   90.00
#
_symmetry.space_group_name_H-M   'P 1'
#
loop_
_entity.id
_entity.type
_entity.pdbx_description
1 polymer ?
#
loop_
_entity_poly.entity_id
_entity_poly.type
_entity_poly.pdbx_seq_one_letter_code
_entity_poly.pdbx_strand_id
1 'polypeptide(L)'
;YHQATGTLSAHFRNMSLKRIKRSDRRGAESVTEEKFTILFESQFSVGGNELVFQVKTLSLPVVVIVHGSQDNNATATVLWDNAFAEPGRVPFAVPDKVLWPQLCEALNMKFKAEV
;
A
#
# COMPACT_ATOMS: atom_id res chain seq x y z
N TYR A 1 -2.85 -4.77 25.03
CA TYR A 1 -4.25 -4.31 25.09
C TYR A 1 -4.30 -3.06 25.95
N HIS A 2 -4.72 -1.94 25.37
CA HIS A 2 -4.85 -0.68 26.08
C HIS A 2 -6.27 -0.58 26.64
N GLN A 3 -6.41 -0.84 27.95
CA GLN A 3 -7.72 -1.03 28.60
C GLN A 3 -8.63 0.20 28.50
N ALA A 4 -8.08 1.41 28.59
CA ALA A 4 -8.86 2.65 28.55
C ALA A 4 -9.52 2.92 27.19
N THR A 5 -8.92 2.43 26.10
CA THR A 5 -9.43 2.64 24.73
C THR A 5 -10.01 1.37 24.11
N GLY A 6 -9.97 0.24 24.83
CA GLY A 6 -10.36 -1.07 24.31
C GLY A 6 -9.53 -1.54 23.10
N THR A 7 -8.34 -0.98 22.89
CA THR A 7 -7.57 -1.19 21.65
C THR A 7 -6.44 -2.20 21.85
N LEU A 8 -6.35 -3.20 20.99
CA LEU A 8 -5.14 -4.01 20.83
C LEU A 8 -4.39 -3.52 19.60
N SER A 9 -3.19 -3.00 19.78
CA SER A 9 -2.35 -2.49 18.69
C SER A 9 -0.92 -3.04 18.78
N ALA A 10 -0.27 -3.13 17.63
CA ALA A 10 1.15 -3.37 17.48
C ALA A 10 1.74 -2.24 16.63
N HIS A 11 2.85 -1.65 17.09
CA HIS A 11 3.47 -0.50 16.42
C HIS A 11 4.88 -0.87 15.94
N PHE A 12 5.13 -0.71 14.65
CA PHE A 12 6.42 -0.97 14.03
C PHE A 12 7.08 0.37 13.67
N ARG A 13 8.04 0.83 14.47
CA ARG A 13 8.66 2.17 14.30
C ARG A 13 9.99 2.15 13.55
N ASN A 14 10.76 1.05 13.68
CA ASN A 14 12.14 0.97 13.19
C ASN A 14 12.28 -0.04 12.03
N MET A 15 11.31 -0.03 11.12
CA MET A 15 11.37 -0.89 9.94
C MET A 15 12.36 -0.33 8.92
N SER A 16 13.16 -1.19 8.30
CA SER A 16 14.10 -0.82 7.25
C SER A 16 14.16 -1.90 6.19
N LEU A 17 14.02 -1.49 4.93
CA LEU A 17 14.18 -2.36 3.77
C LEU A 17 15.60 -2.25 3.23
N LYS A 18 16.38 -3.32 3.36
CA LYS A 18 17.81 -3.33 2.96
C LYS A 18 18.05 -3.76 1.51
N ARG A 19 17.19 -4.63 0.98
CA ARG A 19 17.31 -5.21 -0.35
C ARG A 19 15.92 -5.45 -0.92
N ILE A 20 15.80 -5.32 -2.24
CA ILE A 20 14.59 -5.67 -2.98
C ILE A 20 14.98 -6.54 -4.17
N LYS A 21 14.32 -7.68 -4.31
CA LYS A 21 14.37 -8.48 -5.54
C LYS A 21 13.16 -8.08 -6.37
N ARG A 22 13.39 -7.80 -7.65
CA ARG A 22 12.35 -7.36 -8.58
C ARG A 22 12.05 -8.45 -9.58
N SER A 23 10.86 -8.37 -10.14
CA SER A 23 10.40 -9.22 -11.23
C SER A 23 11.25 -8.98 -12.48
N ASP A 24 11.50 -10.01 -13.29
CA ASP A 24 12.08 -9.82 -14.62
C ASP A 24 11.07 -9.04 -15.47
N ARG A 25 11.41 -7.79 -15.82
CA ARG A 25 10.50 -6.92 -16.57
C ARG A 25 10.39 -7.37 -18.02
N ARG A 26 9.18 -7.26 -18.56
CA ARG A 26 8.93 -7.43 -19.99
C ARG A 26 8.44 -6.09 -20.56
N GLY A 27 9.17 -5.53 -21.52
CA GLY A 27 8.75 -4.30 -22.21
C GLY A 27 9.20 -3.00 -21.54
N ALA A 28 8.35 -1.95 -21.62
CA ALA A 28 8.66 -0.57 -21.25
C ALA A 28 8.34 -0.20 -19.79
N GLU A 29 7.99 -1.17 -18.95
CA GLU A 29 7.55 -0.94 -17.56
C GLU A 29 8.69 -0.34 -16.70
N SER A 30 8.37 0.73 -15.98
CA SER A 30 9.33 1.41 -15.12
C SER A 30 9.52 0.69 -13.78
N VAL A 31 10.70 0.85 -13.16
CA VAL A 31 10.94 0.39 -11.76
C VAL A 31 9.92 0.97 -10.78
N THR A 32 9.38 2.13 -11.10
CA THR A 32 8.50 2.91 -10.22
C THR A 32 7.04 2.51 -10.35
N GLU A 33 6.69 1.67 -11.31
CA GLU A 33 5.32 1.15 -11.50
C GLU A 33 5.11 -0.18 -10.75
N GLU A 34 6.20 -0.81 -10.28
CA GLU A 34 6.16 -2.06 -9.52
C GLU A 34 5.63 -1.80 -8.10
N LYS A 35 4.41 -2.30 -7.85
CA LYS A 35 3.70 -2.13 -6.57
C LYS A 35 3.92 -3.33 -5.66
N PHE A 36 4.19 -3.04 -4.40
CA PHE A 36 4.34 -4.02 -3.32
C PHE A 36 3.35 -3.71 -2.19
N THR A 37 3.24 -4.62 -1.22
CA THR A 37 2.50 -4.40 0.02
C THR A 37 3.27 -5.01 1.18
N ILE A 38 3.05 -4.49 2.38
CA ILE A 38 3.51 -5.10 3.62
C ILE A 38 2.40 -6.02 4.12
N LEU A 39 2.68 -7.32 4.21
CA LEU A 39 1.80 -8.29 4.85
C LEU A 39 2.03 -8.24 6.37
N PHE A 40 0.96 -7.98 7.10
CA PHE A 40 0.91 -8.16 8.54
C PHE A 40 0.13 -9.44 8.84
N GLU A 41 0.75 -10.38 9.51
CA GLU A 41 0.16 -11.67 9.88
C GLU A 41 0.30 -11.87 11.40
N SER A 42 -0.73 -12.41 12.01
CA SER A 42 -0.71 -12.84 13.41
C SER A 42 -1.61 -14.06 13.61
N GLN A 43 -1.34 -14.81 14.66
CA GLN A 43 -2.15 -15.94 15.08
C GLN A 43 -2.45 -15.79 16.57
N PHE A 44 -3.70 -16.00 16.95
CA PHE A 44 -4.09 -15.99 18.35
C PHE A 44 -5.21 -17.00 18.63
N SER A 45 -5.32 -17.41 19.89
CA SER A 45 -6.33 -18.36 20.34
C SER A 45 -7.31 -17.73 21.33
N VAL A 46 -8.56 -18.19 21.30
CA VAL A 46 -9.63 -17.77 22.22
C VAL A 46 -10.23 -19.01 22.89
N GLY A 47 -10.72 -18.88 24.12
CA GLY A 47 -11.36 -19.99 24.84
C GLY A 47 -10.39 -21.09 25.28
N GLY A 48 -9.19 -20.74 25.76
CA GLY A 48 -8.24 -21.75 26.26
C GLY A 48 -7.67 -22.67 25.17
N ASN A 49 -7.42 -22.13 23.96
CA ASN A 49 -6.98 -22.85 22.75
C ASN A 49 -8.05 -23.64 21.98
N GLU A 50 -9.34 -23.49 22.30
CA GLU A 50 -10.42 -24.11 21.51
C GLU A 50 -10.56 -23.51 20.11
N LEU A 51 -10.39 -22.19 19.99
CA LEU A 51 -10.48 -21.48 18.72
C LEU A 51 -9.14 -20.86 18.39
N VAL A 52 -8.60 -21.17 17.22
CA VAL A 52 -7.34 -20.63 16.70
C VAL A 52 -7.62 -19.79 15.47
N PHE A 53 -7.30 -18.50 15.53
CA PHE A 53 -7.50 -17.55 14.45
C PHE A 53 -6.17 -17.20 13.81
N GLN A 54 -6.13 -17.24 12.49
CA GLN A 54 -5.09 -16.60 11.69
C GLN A 54 -5.66 -15.33 11.10
N VAL A 55 -5.00 -14.20 11.39
CA VAL A 55 -5.41 -12.89 10.87
C VAL A 55 -4.31 -12.35 9.97
N LYS A 56 -4.73 -11.82 8.83
CA LYS A 56 -3.86 -11.23 7.81
C LYS A 56 -4.44 -9.91 7.38
N THR A 57 -3.57 -8.93 7.16
CA THR A 57 -3.94 -7.70 6.49
C THR A 57 -2.78 -7.21 5.64
N LEU A 58 -3.11 -6.48 4.58
CA LEU A 58 -2.15 -5.91 3.64
C LEU A 58 -2.14 -4.40 3.83
N SER A 59 -0.98 -3.77 3.74
CA SER A 59 -0.91 -2.33 3.61
C SER A 59 -1.50 -1.88 2.27
N LEU A 60 -1.80 -0.58 2.16
CA LEU A 60 -1.89 0.09 0.86
C LEU A 60 -0.62 -0.16 0.02
N PRO A 61 -0.72 -0.03 -1.32
CA PRO A 61 0.44 -0.21 -2.20
C PRO A 61 1.61 0.68 -1.80
N VAL A 62 2.81 0.12 -1.86
CA VAL A 62 4.07 0.83 -1.71
C VAL A 62 4.93 0.63 -2.95
N VAL A 63 5.63 1.68 -3.36
CA VAL A 63 6.64 1.61 -4.43
C VAL A 63 8.02 1.73 -3.78
N VAL A 64 8.90 0.78 -4.07
CA VAL A 64 10.26 0.78 -3.54
C VAL A 64 11.17 1.53 -4.51
N ILE A 65 11.85 2.56 -4.02
CA ILE A 65 12.85 3.34 -4.77
C ILE A 65 14.26 3.10 -4.21
N VAL A 66 15.28 3.32 -5.05
CA VAL A 66 16.69 3.21 -4.66
C VAL A 66 17.44 4.54 -4.76
N HIS A 67 16.86 5.54 -5.43
CA HIS A 67 17.42 6.87 -5.57
C HIS A 67 16.30 7.91 -5.60
N GLY A 68 16.54 9.11 -5.05
CA GLY A 68 15.52 10.17 -4.94
C GLY A 68 14.97 10.66 -6.29
N SER A 69 15.73 10.48 -7.38
CA SER A 69 15.25 10.80 -8.73
C SER A 69 14.03 9.97 -9.19
N GLN A 70 13.68 8.91 -8.46
CA GLN A 70 12.53 8.05 -8.74
C GLN A 70 11.26 8.48 -7.99
N ASP A 71 11.36 9.43 -7.06
CA ASP A 71 10.30 9.79 -6.12
C ASP A 71 9.04 10.29 -6.82
N ASN A 72 9.18 11.16 -7.82
CA ASN A 72 8.04 11.69 -8.58
C ASN A 72 7.23 10.58 -9.29
N ASN A 73 7.91 9.65 -9.96
CA ASN A 73 7.25 8.58 -10.69
C ASN A 73 6.62 7.54 -9.73
N ALA A 74 7.28 7.29 -8.59
CA ALA A 74 6.74 6.43 -7.53
C ALA A 74 5.49 7.06 -6.90
N THR A 75 5.54 8.36 -6.60
CA THR A 75 4.40 9.13 -6.07
C THR A 75 3.23 9.13 -7.04
N ALA A 76 3.47 9.30 -8.35
CA ALA A 76 2.43 9.22 -9.37
C ALA A 76 1.75 7.85 -9.39
N THR A 77 2.51 6.76 -9.28
CA THR A 77 1.99 5.38 -9.24
C THR A 77 1.11 5.17 -8.01
N VAL A 78 1.56 5.60 -6.83
CA VAL A 78 0.79 5.48 -5.58
C VAL A 78 -0.45 6.37 -5.62
N LEU A 79 -0.35 7.59 -6.16
CA LEU A 79 -1.48 8.51 -6.31
C LEU A 79 -2.56 7.89 -7.20
N TRP A 80 -2.18 7.36 -8.36
CA TRP A 80 -3.11 6.72 -9.28
C TRP A 80 -3.82 5.52 -8.65
N ASP A 81 -3.07 4.67 -7.94
CA ASP A 81 -3.66 3.50 -7.29
C ASP A 81 -4.62 3.89 -6.15
N ASN A 82 -4.23 4.82 -5.29
CA ASN A 82 -5.10 5.26 -4.20
C ASN A 82 -6.34 6.03 -4.69
N ALA A 83 -6.25 6.77 -5.79
CA ALA A 83 -7.35 7.57 -6.32
C ALA A 83 -8.40 6.73 -7.06
N PHE A 84 -7.99 5.64 -7.71
CA PHE A 84 -8.84 4.93 -8.67
C PHE A 84 -8.97 3.42 -8.41
N ALA A 85 -8.53 2.94 -7.25
CA ALA A 85 -8.75 1.56 -6.82
C ALA A 85 -10.24 1.30 -6.48
N GLU A 86 -10.79 0.23 -7.04
CA GLU A 86 -12.13 -0.24 -6.70
C GLU A 86 -12.14 -1.10 -5.41
N PRO A 87 -13.19 -1.03 -4.58
CA PRO A 87 -13.35 -1.91 -3.42
C PRO A 87 -13.38 -3.39 -3.83
N GLY A 88 -12.66 -4.24 -3.11
CA GLY A 88 -12.65 -5.69 -3.35
C GLY A 88 -11.87 -6.15 -4.59
N ARG A 89 -11.14 -5.25 -5.26
CA ARG A 89 -10.27 -5.58 -6.39
C ARG A 89 -9.22 -6.65 -6.06
N VAL A 90 -8.73 -7.32 -7.11
CA VAL A 90 -7.45 -8.04 -7.03
C VAL A 90 -6.33 -7.05 -6.67
N PRO A 91 -5.37 -7.41 -5.79
CA PRO A 91 -4.31 -6.49 -5.36
C PRO A 91 -3.64 -5.78 -6.54
N PHE A 92 -3.51 -4.45 -6.41
CA PHE A 92 -2.85 -3.56 -7.38
C PHE A 92 -3.54 -3.40 -8.74
N ALA A 93 -4.70 -4.01 -8.97
CA ALA A 93 -5.48 -3.76 -10.17
C ALA A 93 -6.04 -2.32 -10.15
N VAL A 94 -5.79 -1.56 -11.20
CA VAL A 94 -6.25 -0.17 -11.35
C VAL A 94 -6.68 0.04 -12.81
N PRO A 95 -7.58 0.98 -13.10
CA PRO A 95 -7.93 1.29 -14.48
C PRO A 95 -6.74 1.93 -15.21
N ASP A 96 -6.57 1.57 -16.48
CA ASP A 96 -5.56 2.18 -17.37
C ASP A 96 -5.89 3.64 -17.73
N LYS A 97 -7.18 3.99 -17.65
CA LYS A 97 -7.69 5.32 -17.98
C LYS A 97 -8.90 5.66 -17.11
N VAL A 98 -9.03 6.94 -16.80
CA VAL A 98 -10.16 7.50 -16.07
C VAL A 98 -10.70 8.72 -16.82
N LEU A 99 -11.89 9.19 -16.43
CA LEU A 99 -12.41 10.42 -17.00
C LEU A 99 -11.60 11.61 -16.50
N TRP A 100 -11.36 12.59 -17.37
CA TRP A 100 -10.60 13.79 -17.02
C TRP A 100 -11.09 14.49 -15.74
N PRO A 101 -12.40 14.66 -15.48
CA PRO A 101 -12.87 15.27 -14.23
C PRO A 101 -12.44 14.51 -12.96
N GLN A 102 -12.40 13.17 -13.00
CA GLN A 102 -11.95 12.35 -11.87
C GLN A 102 -10.46 12.57 -11.61
N LEU A 103 -9.66 12.67 -12.68
CA LEU A 103 -8.24 12.99 -12.56
C LEU A 103 -8.02 14.41 -12.01
N CYS A 104 -8.79 15.40 -12.46
CA CYS A 104 -8.72 16.76 -11.91
C CYS A 104 -8.98 16.78 -10.40
N GLU A 105 -9.97 16.02 -9.93
CA GLU A 105 -10.29 15.93 -8.52
C GLU A 105 -9.15 15.30 -7.71
N ALA A 106 -8.59 14.18 -8.18
CA ALA A 106 -7.45 13.51 -7.54
C ALA A 106 -6.22 14.44 -7.45
N LEU A 107 -5.92 15.15 -8.53
CA LEU A 107 -4.82 16.14 -8.55
C LEU A 107 -5.08 17.31 -7.59
N ASN A 108 -6.31 17.82 -7.54
CA ASN A 108 -6.68 18.92 -6.65
C ASN A 108 -6.59 18.50 -5.17
N MET A 109 -7.01 17.28 -4.84
CA MET A 109 -6.86 16.72 -3.48
C MET A 109 -5.38 16.60 -3.10
N LYS A 110 -4.54 16.08 -4.01
CA LYS A 110 -3.10 15.96 -3.79
C LYS A 110 -2.46 17.33 -3.56
N PHE A 111 -2.75 18.32 -4.41
CA PHE A 111 -2.20 19.67 -4.29
C PHE A 111 -2.59 20.33 -2.96
N LYS A 112 -3.87 20.25 -2.57
CA LYS A 112 -4.35 20.83 -1.30
C LYS A 112 -3.76 20.17 -0.06
N ALA A 113 -3.29 18.94 -0.16
CA ALA A 113 -2.66 18.23 0.96
C ALA A 113 -1.15 18.57 1.11
N GLU A 114 -0.53 19.14 0.08
CA GLU A 114 0.90 19.50 0.06
C GLU A 114 1.15 21.00 0.30
N VAL A 115 0.09 21.81 0.31
CA VAL A 115 0.10 23.25 0.63
C VAL A 115 -0.36 23.46 2.08
#